data_AF-A0A948Q6C8-F1
#
_entry.id   AF-A0A948Q6C8-F1
#
_cell.length_a   1.000
_cell.length_b   1.000
_cell.length_c   1.000
_cell.angle_alpha   90.00
_cell.angle_beta   90.00
_cell.angle_gamma   90.00
#
_symmetry.space_group_name_H-M   'P 1'
#
loop_
_entity.id
_entity.type
_entity.pdbx_description
1 polymer ?
#
loop_
_entity_poly.entity_id
_entity_poly.type
_entity_poly.pdbx_seq_one_letter_code
_entity_poly.pdbx_strand_id
1 'polypeptide(L)'
;MAVRQTDSRFPAGWTRFPGPVRMGLVLGGLLLVALLLAAGGCSKRVTSTGTVTGPGPALPQPPPRTFPQGNIIEHAVQPGETLATVADNYYGDPGRAERIAEDNGLGSGADPAPGSVLRLRFDKEEWESARQRSSALGPYNQGVDLLASERLGEAEAQFELALETAPDLHAARYNLALVLLKRGMAEKALEHLDVLVKARPQATDFAFARGNALFQTARFEEAARQFGLVLERDPADKRAAFGYARSRQEAGDRQGAIAAWEAYLRLDGDSNWAAAARRNLESLRHAP
;
A
#
# COMPACT_ATOMS: atom_id res chain seq x y z
N MET A 1 18.05 -79.00 -19.22
CA MET A 1 18.06 -77.65 -19.82
C MET A 1 18.11 -76.66 -18.67
N ALA A 2 19.32 -76.26 -18.24
CA ALA A 2 20.02 -75.03 -18.65
C ALA A 2 19.38 -73.79 -17.98
N VAL A 3 20.05 -72.89 -17.24
CA VAL A 3 21.45 -72.58 -16.92
C VAL A 3 21.42 -71.68 -15.65
N ARG A 4 22.40 -71.90 -14.75
CA ARG A 4 23.11 -70.98 -13.79
C ARG A 4 22.38 -69.75 -13.20
N GLN A 5 22.22 -69.61 -11.88
CA GLN A 5 23.23 -69.27 -10.84
C GLN A 5 23.74 -67.81 -10.94
N THR A 6 23.38 -66.95 -9.98
CA THR A 6 24.31 -66.29 -9.03
C THR A 6 23.59 -65.33 -8.06
N ASP A 7 24.03 -65.42 -6.80
CA ASP A 7 23.79 -64.52 -5.66
C ASP A 7 24.07 -63.03 -5.95
N SER A 8 23.40 -62.12 -5.22
CA SER A 8 24.07 -61.18 -4.30
C SER A 8 23.10 -60.18 -3.63
N ARG A 9 23.49 -59.78 -2.41
CA ARG A 9 22.76 -59.06 -1.35
C ARG A 9 22.61 -57.54 -1.59
N PHE A 10 21.56 -56.90 -1.02
CA PHE A 10 21.54 -55.74 -0.07
C PHE A 10 20.24 -54.88 -0.13
N PRO A 11 19.87 -54.06 0.90
CA PRO A 11 18.68 -54.30 1.71
C PRO A 11 17.64 -53.14 1.77
N ALA A 12 16.66 -53.31 2.66
CA ALA A 12 15.50 -52.47 3.01
C ALA A 12 15.70 -50.94 3.09
N GLY A 13 14.63 -50.21 2.71
CA GLY A 13 14.42 -48.83 3.12
C GLY A 13 13.18 -48.18 2.48
N TRP A 14 12.39 -47.50 3.32
CA TRP A 14 11.42 -46.43 3.00
C TRP A 14 9.97 -46.79 2.67
N THR A 15 9.17 -47.03 3.72
CA THR A 15 7.78 -46.55 3.78
C THR A 15 7.45 -46.01 5.18
N ARG A 16 7.44 -44.69 5.32
CA ARG A 16 6.66 -43.99 6.36
C ARG A 16 6.43 -42.54 5.93
N PHE A 17 5.18 -42.25 5.60
CA PHE A 17 4.66 -40.89 5.41
C PHE A 17 4.88 -40.06 6.69
N PRO A 18 5.36 -38.81 6.63
CA PRO A 18 5.18 -37.89 7.72
C PRO A 18 3.77 -37.29 7.66
N GLY A 19 3.18 -37.15 8.85
CA GLY A 19 1.81 -36.73 9.11
C GLY A 19 1.51 -35.25 8.87
N PRO A 20 0.42 -34.73 9.45
CA PRO A 20 -0.23 -33.51 8.99
C PRO A 20 0.63 -32.28 9.29
N VAL A 21 0.75 -31.42 8.27
CA VAL A 21 1.31 -30.06 8.37
C VAL A 21 0.49 -29.28 9.40
N ARG A 22 1.18 -28.69 10.39
CA ARG A 22 0.58 -27.89 11.46
C ARG A 22 -0.25 -26.74 10.88
N MET A 23 -1.56 -26.80 11.10
CA MET A 23 -2.58 -25.82 10.71
C MET A 23 -2.54 -24.55 11.59
N GLY A 24 -1.35 -23.97 11.79
CA GLY A 24 -1.11 -22.79 12.64
C GLY A 24 -0.86 -21.48 11.90
N LEU A 25 -0.63 -21.52 10.58
CA LEU A 25 -0.26 -20.33 9.78
C LEU A 25 -1.44 -19.37 9.50
N VAL A 26 -2.68 -19.84 9.54
CA VAL A 26 -3.83 -19.05 9.04
C VAL A 26 -4.27 -17.95 10.02
N LEU A 27 -4.18 -18.19 11.34
CA LEU A 27 -4.52 -17.17 12.35
C LEU A 27 -3.47 -16.07 12.46
N GLY A 28 -2.23 -16.37 12.04
CA GLY A 28 -1.14 -15.43 12.07
C GLY A 28 -1.29 -14.30 11.05
N GLY A 29 -1.48 -14.64 9.77
CA GLY A 29 -1.59 -13.65 8.68
C GLY A 29 -2.70 -12.62 8.89
N LEU A 30 -3.81 -13.03 9.53
CA LEU A 30 -4.96 -12.17 9.83
C LEU A 30 -4.60 -10.93 10.67
N LEU A 31 -3.59 -11.00 11.56
CA LEU A 31 -3.19 -9.84 12.37
C LEU A 31 -2.45 -8.78 11.54
N LEU A 32 -1.64 -9.19 10.55
CA LEU A 32 -0.95 -8.26 9.63
C LEU A 32 -1.92 -7.63 8.61
N VAL A 33 -2.98 -8.35 8.25
CA VAL A 33 -4.06 -7.79 7.42
C VAL A 33 -4.93 -6.82 8.24
N ALA A 34 -5.16 -7.06 9.53
CA ALA A 34 -5.83 -6.10 10.41
C ALA A 34 -5.01 -4.81 10.62
N LEU A 35 -3.69 -4.89 10.52
CA LEU A 35 -2.74 -3.76 10.54
C LEU A 35 -2.91 -2.79 9.35
N LEU A 36 -3.50 -3.23 8.23
CA LEU A 36 -3.92 -2.34 7.12
C LEU A 36 -5.09 -1.42 7.50
N LEU A 37 -5.90 -1.81 8.49
CA LEU A 37 -7.18 -1.14 8.79
C LEU A 37 -7.09 -0.10 9.93
N ALA A 38 -6.01 -0.08 10.71
CA ALA A 38 -5.85 0.87 11.82
C ALA A 38 -5.25 2.23 11.40
N ALA A 39 -4.77 2.35 10.16
CA ALA A 39 -4.35 3.62 9.59
C ALA A 39 -5.45 4.14 8.67
N GLY A 40 -6.39 4.89 9.23
CA GLY A 40 -7.25 5.77 8.45
C GLY A 40 -6.37 6.80 7.72
N GLY A 41 -6.03 6.51 6.48
CA GLY A 41 -5.27 7.38 5.58
C GLY A 41 -5.47 6.93 4.15
N CYS A 42 -6.18 7.76 3.38
CA CYS A 42 -6.35 7.67 1.92
C CYS A 42 -7.24 6.55 1.37
N SER A 43 -8.52 6.60 1.70
CA SER A 43 -9.58 6.16 0.79
C SER A 43 -10.80 7.01 1.07
N LYS A 44 -10.83 8.20 0.48
CA LYS A 44 -11.95 9.14 0.61
C LYS A 44 -12.46 9.51 -0.76
N ARG A 45 -13.78 9.39 -0.88
CA ARG A 45 -14.61 9.57 -2.06
C ARG A 45 -14.34 10.93 -2.73
N VAL A 46 -13.99 10.93 -4.02
CA VAL A 46 -14.02 12.15 -4.86
C VAL A 46 -15.39 12.28 -5.50
N THR A 47 -15.99 13.46 -5.37
CA THR A 47 -17.24 13.82 -6.07
C THR A 47 -16.96 14.91 -7.08
N SER A 48 -17.18 14.63 -8.36
CA SER A 48 -17.34 15.67 -9.38
C SER A 48 -18.84 15.98 -9.52
N THR A 49 -19.25 17.20 -9.18
CA THR A 49 -20.55 17.73 -9.62
C THR A 49 -20.35 19.16 -10.12
N GLY A 50 -20.86 19.40 -11.33
CA GLY A 50 -20.74 20.67 -12.04
C GLY A 50 -21.45 21.84 -11.36
N THR A 51 -20.93 23.03 -11.71
CA THR A 51 -21.52 24.37 -11.62
C THR A 51 -22.20 24.77 -10.31
N VAL A 52 -21.50 25.58 -9.51
CA VAL A 52 -22.12 26.55 -8.59
C VAL A 52 -21.43 27.91 -8.75
N THR A 53 -22.27 28.93 -8.96
CA THR A 53 -21.98 30.36 -9.11
C THR A 53 -21.86 31.06 -7.76
N GLY A 54 -20.81 31.90 -7.59
CA GLY A 54 -20.74 32.97 -6.58
C GLY A 54 -19.35 33.14 -5.93
N PRO A 55 -18.70 34.33 -5.96
CA PRO A 55 -17.36 34.49 -5.41
C PRO A 55 -17.39 34.94 -3.93
N GLY A 56 -16.64 34.25 -3.08
CA GLY A 56 -16.13 34.81 -1.81
C GLY A 56 -14.96 35.78 -2.09
N PRO A 57 -14.55 36.63 -1.11
CA PRO A 57 -13.59 37.70 -1.35
C PRO A 57 -12.20 37.13 -1.70
N ALA A 58 -11.64 37.61 -2.81
CA ALA A 58 -10.36 37.17 -3.36
C ALA A 58 -9.18 37.86 -2.67
N LEU A 59 -8.19 37.06 -2.26
CA LEU A 59 -6.85 37.55 -1.90
C LEU A 59 -6.09 37.98 -3.18
N PRO A 60 -5.13 38.92 -3.08
CA PRO A 60 -4.38 39.42 -4.23
C PRO A 60 -3.58 38.30 -4.91
N GLN A 61 -3.84 38.11 -6.20
CA GLN A 61 -3.24 37.07 -7.02
C GLN A 61 -1.87 37.53 -7.57
N PRO A 62 -0.84 36.66 -7.60
CA PRO A 62 0.38 36.93 -8.36
C PRO A 62 0.08 37.08 -9.86
N PRO A 63 0.95 37.73 -10.65
CA PRO A 63 0.70 37.95 -12.08
C PRO A 63 0.52 36.60 -12.81
N PRO A 64 -0.46 36.48 -13.71
CA PRO A 64 -0.79 35.21 -14.33
C PRO A 64 0.33 34.72 -15.25
N ARG A 65 0.81 33.49 -15.02
CA ARG A 65 1.55 32.73 -16.03
C ARG A 65 0.59 32.46 -17.21
N THR A 66 1.01 32.76 -18.44
CA THR A 66 0.18 32.56 -19.63
C THR A 66 0.23 31.10 -20.05
N PHE A 67 -0.83 30.36 -19.76
CA PHE A 67 -1.02 28.98 -20.25
C PHE A 67 -1.80 29.03 -21.58
N PRO A 68 -1.52 28.13 -22.54
CA PRO A 68 -2.37 27.99 -23.72
C PRO A 68 -3.83 27.76 -23.28
N GLN A 69 -4.79 28.42 -23.93
CA GLN A 69 -6.20 28.36 -23.54
C GLN A 69 -6.69 26.89 -23.52
N GLY A 70 -7.20 26.42 -22.38
CA GLY A 70 -8.12 25.27 -22.33
C GLY A 70 -7.72 24.05 -21.49
N ASN A 71 -6.45 23.87 -21.12
CA ASN A 71 -5.99 22.67 -20.40
C ASN A 71 -6.11 22.83 -18.88
N ILE A 72 -7.35 22.98 -18.40
CA ILE A 72 -7.67 23.16 -16.98
C ILE A 72 -8.64 22.08 -16.52
N ILE A 73 -8.36 21.47 -15.37
CA ILE A 73 -9.31 20.62 -14.65
C ILE A 73 -9.66 21.31 -13.33
N GLU A 74 -10.95 21.37 -13.01
CA GLU A 74 -11.41 21.85 -11.72
C GLU A 74 -11.67 20.65 -10.80
N HIS A 75 -11.07 20.66 -9.62
CA HIS A 75 -11.16 19.60 -8.62
C HIS A 75 -11.77 20.13 -7.33
N ALA A 76 -12.88 19.52 -6.89
CA ALA A 76 -13.47 19.82 -5.60
C ALA A 76 -12.77 19.01 -4.51
N VAL A 77 -12.09 19.71 -3.60
CA VAL A 77 -11.25 19.13 -2.56
C VAL A 77 -12.09 18.35 -1.57
N GLN A 78 -11.69 17.11 -1.32
CA GLN A 78 -12.39 16.21 -0.40
C GLN A 78 -11.80 16.30 1.01
N PRO A 79 -12.57 15.93 2.05
CA PRO A 79 -12.09 15.96 3.42
C PRO A 79 -10.79 15.17 3.63
N GLY A 80 -9.67 15.81 3.90
CA GLY A 80 -8.38 15.14 4.15
C GLY A 80 -7.61 14.70 2.91
N GLU A 81 -7.97 15.20 1.73
CA GLU A 81 -7.01 15.27 0.63
C GLU A 81 -5.92 16.29 0.93
N THR A 82 -4.72 16.01 0.46
CA THR A 82 -3.58 16.93 0.48
C THR A 82 -3.28 17.38 -0.95
N LEU A 83 -2.54 18.48 -1.10
CA LEU A 83 -2.07 18.88 -2.43
C LEU A 83 -1.19 17.82 -3.08
N ALA A 84 -0.43 17.05 -2.31
CA ALA A 84 0.39 15.95 -2.81
C ALA A 84 -0.46 14.81 -3.40
N THR A 85 -1.58 14.46 -2.75
CA THR A 85 -2.49 13.44 -3.28
C THR A 85 -3.23 13.92 -4.53
N VAL A 86 -3.66 15.18 -4.56
CA VAL A 86 -4.26 15.77 -5.78
C VAL A 86 -3.23 15.82 -6.91
N ALA A 87 -2.00 16.24 -6.60
CA ALA A 87 -0.90 16.27 -7.56
C ALA A 87 -0.61 14.88 -8.15
N ASP A 88 -0.54 13.84 -7.32
CA ASP A 88 -0.37 12.48 -7.80
C ASP A 88 -1.52 12.03 -8.71
N ASN A 89 -2.76 12.24 -8.27
CA ASN A 89 -3.95 11.81 -9.01
C ASN A 89 -4.06 12.46 -10.39
N TYR A 90 -3.64 13.72 -10.55
CA TYR A 90 -3.83 14.44 -11.80
C TYR A 90 -2.55 14.61 -12.64
N TYR A 91 -1.38 14.68 -12.01
CA TYR A 91 -0.09 14.84 -12.70
C TYR A 91 0.75 13.55 -12.71
N GLY A 92 0.40 12.54 -11.91
CA GLY A 92 1.23 11.34 -11.73
C GLY A 92 2.48 11.58 -10.87
N ASP A 93 2.60 12.76 -10.27
CA ASP A 93 3.75 13.19 -9.49
C ASP A 93 3.30 14.08 -8.30
N PRO A 94 3.45 13.62 -7.04
CA PRO A 94 3.11 14.41 -5.86
C PRO A 94 3.99 15.67 -5.72
N GLY A 95 5.16 15.71 -6.36
CA GLY A 95 6.03 16.88 -6.40
C GLY A 95 5.39 18.09 -7.09
N ARG A 96 4.28 17.91 -7.81
CA ARG A 96 3.50 19.02 -8.39
C ARG A 96 2.63 19.77 -7.39
N ALA A 97 2.60 19.37 -6.11
CA ALA A 97 1.81 20.02 -5.06
C ALA A 97 2.08 21.53 -4.95
N GLU A 98 3.36 21.95 -5.02
CA GLU A 98 3.74 23.38 -4.94
C GLU A 98 3.20 24.18 -6.12
N ARG A 99 3.21 23.61 -7.33
CA ARG A 99 2.60 24.23 -8.52
C ARG A 99 1.11 24.45 -8.32
N ILE A 100 0.40 23.47 -7.76
CA ILE A 100 -1.03 23.59 -7.46
C ILE A 100 -1.27 24.69 -6.44
N ALA A 101 -0.44 24.77 -5.40
CA ALA A 101 -0.54 25.82 -4.39
C ALA A 101 -0.39 27.21 -5.02
N GLU A 102 0.67 27.43 -5.80
CA GLU A 102 0.94 28.70 -6.50
C GLU A 102 -0.22 29.10 -7.41
N ASP A 103 -0.70 28.19 -8.26
CA ASP A 103 -1.76 28.45 -9.24
C ASP A 103 -3.12 28.77 -8.60
N ASN A 104 -3.30 28.42 -7.32
CA ASN A 104 -4.52 28.62 -6.55
C ASN A 104 -4.37 29.64 -5.41
N GLY A 105 -3.22 30.33 -5.33
CA GLY A 105 -2.96 31.34 -4.31
C GLY A 105 -2.90 30.78 -2.88
N LEU A 106 -2.53 29.51 -2.72
CA LEU A 106 -2.35 28.86 -1.42
C LEU A 106 -0.91 29.06 -0.92
N GLY A 107 -0.74 29.09 0.40
CA GLY A 107 0.58 29.09 1.02
C GLY A 107 1.33 27.78 0.76
N SER A 108 2.66 27.84 0.72
CA SER A 108 3.49 26.63 0.59
C SER A 108 3.20 25.64 1.71
N GLY A 109 2.95 24.38 1.35
CA GLY A 109 2.61 23.32 2.31
C GLY A 109 1.24 23.45 2.98
N ALA A 110 0.37 24.35 2.51
CA ALA A 110 -0.99 24.47 3.03
C ALA A 110 -1.85 23.30 2.54
N ASP A 111 -2.61 22.70 3.46
CA ASP A 111 -3.65 21.75 3.08
C ASP A 111 -4.85 22.49 2.46
N PRO A 112 -5.40 21.97 1.36
CA PRO A 112 -6.53 22.61 0.71
C PRO A 112 -7.78 22.42 1.57
N ALA A 113 -8.59 23.48 1.72
CA ALA A 113 -9.82 23.42 2.50
C ALA A 113 -10.83 22.48 1.83
N PRO A 114 -11.44 21.51 2.56
CA PRO A 114 -12.49 20.67 2.00
C PRO A 114 -13.64 21.50 1.42
N GLY A 115 -14.11 21.13 0.23
CA GLY A 115 -15.14 21.85 -0.52
C GLY A 115 -14.62 23.04 -1.34
N SER A 116 -13.36 23.44 -1.19
CA SER A 116 -12.74 24.40 -2.11
C SER A 116 -12.49 23.78 -3.49
N VAL A 117 -12.43 24.63 -4.52
CA VAL A 117 -12.16 24.18 -5.90
C VAL A 117 -10.75 24.58 -6.28
N LEU A 118 -9.93 23.57 -6.61
CA LEU A 118 -8.60 23.76 -7.16
C LEU A 118 -8.69 23.80 -8.69
N ARG A 119 -7.99 24.75 -9.29
CA ARG A 119 -7.78 24.84 -10.73
C ARG A 119 -6.43 24.23 -11.06
N LEU A 120 -6.45 23.07 -11.69
CA LEU A 120 -5.27 22.30 -12.07
C LEU A 120 -4.95 22.62 -13.52
N ARG A 121 -3.75 23.12 -13.77
CA ARG A 121 -3.31 23.58 -15.09
C ARG A 121 -2.27 22.62 -15.65
N PHE A 122 -2.39 22.29 -16.93
CA PHE A 122 -1.53 21.33 -17.61
C PHE A 122 -0.95 21.93 -18.88
N ASP A 123 0.31 21.59 -19.16
CA ASP A 123 0.91 21.91 -20.44
C ASP A 123 0.41 20.94 -21.52
N LYS A 124 0.74 21.20 -22.80
CA LYS A 124 0.21 20.42 -23.92
C LYS A 124 0.60 18.94 -23.81
N GLU A 125 1.80 18.68 -23.31
CA GLU A 125 2.40 17.36 -23.14
C GLU A 125 1.76 16.58 -21.98
N GLU A 126 1.30 17.28 -20.93
CA GLU A 126 0.72 16.68 -19.73
C GLU A 126 -0.79 16.41 -19.88
N TRP A 127 -1.45 17.15 -20.78
CA TRP A 127 -2.92 17.22 -20.86
C TRP A 127 -3.60 15.89 -21.14
N GLU A 128 -3.05 15.07 -22.04
CA GLU A 128 -3.68 13.80 -22.39
C GLU A 128 -3.72 12.85 -21.20
N SER A 129 -2.58 12.64 -20.55
CA SER A 129 -2.48 11.79 -19.36
C SER A 129 -3.31 12.34 -18.20
N ALA A 130 -3.36 13.68 -18.03
CA ALA A 130 -4.20 14.31 -17.03
C ALA A 130 -5.70 14.03 -17.28
N ARG A 131 -6.16 14.10 -18.54
CA ARG A 131 -7.54 13.75 -18.90
C ARG A 131 -7.85 12.29 -18.64
N GLN A 132 -6.95 11.39 -19.01
CA GLN A 132 -7.10 9.95 -18.76
C GLN A 132 -7.23 9.66 -17.27
N ARG A 133 -6.31 10.19 -16.45
CA ARG A 133 -6.37 10.05 -14.98
C ARG A 133 -7.65 10.64 -14.41
N SER A 134 -8.05 11.85 -14.83
CA SER A 134 -9.30 12.47 -14.39
C SER A 134 -10.53 11.63 -14.73
N SER A 135 -10.57 11.00 -15.90
CA SER A 135 -11.66 10.10 -16.29
C SER A 135 -11.65 8.82 -15.45
N ALA A 136 -10.47 8.31 -15.11
CA ALA A 136 -10.30 7.12 -14.27
C ALA A 136 -10.71 7.34 -12.80
N LEU A 137 -10.81 8.60 -12.34
CA LEU A 137 -11.22 8.90 -10.96
C LEU A 137 -12.65 8.42 -10.66
N GLY A 138 -13.57 8.44 -11.63
CA GLY A 138 -14.94 7.96 -11.43
C GLY A 138 -14.99 6.50 -10.92
N PRO A 139 -14.49 5.53 -11.70
CA PRO A 139 -14.34 4.14 -11.27
C PRO A 139 -13.49 4.00 -9.99
N TYR A 140 -12.38 4.73 -9.88
CA TYR A 140 -11.55 4.71 -8.66
C TYR A 140 -12.35 5.04 -7.39
N ASN A 141 -13.16 6.10 -7.41
CA ASN A 141 -13.98 6.49 -6.26
C ASN A 141 -15.03 5.45 -5.92
N GLN A 142 -15.67 4.88 -6.94
CA GLN A 142 -16.60 3.79 -6.74
C GLN A 142 -15.91 2.58 -6.11
N GLY A 143 -14.69 2.25 -6.54
CA GLY A 143 -13.85 1.22 -5.94
C GLY A 143 -13.54 1.50 -4.47
N VAL A 144 -13.21 2.75 -4.14
CA VAL A 144 -12.99 3.21 -2.75
C VAL A 144 -14.24 3.00 -1.89
N ASP A 145 -15.42 3.39 -2.39
CA ASP A 145 -16.69 3.23 -1.69
C ASP A 145 -17.07 1.75 -1.47
N LEU A 146 -16.81 0.92 -2.47
CA LEU A 146 -17.03 -0.52 -2.39
C LEU A 146 -16.08 -1.19 -1.41
N LEU A 147 -14.80 -0.78 -1.39
CA LEU A 147 -13.81 -1.24 -0.43
C LEU A 147 -14.21 -0.86 1.01
N ALA A 148 -14.66 0.38 1.23
CA ALA A 148 -15.17 0.81 2.54
C ALA A 148 -16.40 0.01 3.01
N SER A 149 -17.16 -0.53 2.05
CA SER A 149 -18.31 -1.41 2.30
C SER A 149 -17.94 -2.91 2.31
N GLU A 150 -16.63 -3.24 2.30
CA GLU A 150 -16.08 -4.62 2.24
C GLU A 150 -16.59 -5.46 1.04
N ARG A 151 -17.05 -4.80 -0.04
CA ARG A 151 -17.46 -5.44 -1.31
C ARG A 151 -16.24 -5.66 -2.21
N LEU A 152 -15.32 -6.50 -1.74
CA LEU A 152 -13.95 -6.60 -2.29
C LEU A 152 -13.90 -6.95 -3.79
N GLY A 153 -14.75 -7.88 -4.26
CA GLY A 153 -14.74 -8.28 -5.68
C GLY A 153 -15.22 -7.17 -6.62
N GLU A 154 -16.14 -6.33 -6.17
CA GLU A 154 -16.62 -5.20 -6.96
C GLU A 154 -15.63 -4.03 -6.90
N ALA A 155 -14.99 -3.83 -5.75
CA ALA A 155 -13.91 -2.85 -5.61
C ALA A 155 -12.75 -3.17 -6.56
N GLU A 156 -12.35 -4.45 -6.64
CA GLU A 156 -11.34 -4.93 -7.59
C GLU A 156 -11.70 -4.54 -9.03
N ALA A 157 -12.90 -4.90 -9.50
CA ALA A 157 -13.34 -4.59 -10.86
C ALA A 157 -13.34 -3.08 -11.17
N GLN A 158 -13.69 -2.24 -10.20
CA GLN A 158 -13.66 -0.78 -10.36
C GLN A 158 -12.24 -0.22 -10.42
N PHE A 159 -11.31 -0.76 -9.63
CA PHE A 159 -9.90 -0.35 -9.72
C PHE A 159 -9.24 -0.86 -11.00
N GLU A 160 -9.58 -2.05 -11.48
CA GLU A 160 -9.15 -2.56 -12.79
C GLU A 160 -9.64 -1.64 -13.91
N LEU A 161 -10.92 -1.27 -13.92
CA LEU A 161 -11.49 -0.33 -14.89
C LEU A 161 -10.80 1.05 -14.86
N ALA A 162 -10.46 1.55 -13.66
CA ALA A 162 -9.68 2.79 -13.53
C ALA A 162 -8.30 2.65 -14.19
N LEU A 163 -7.62 1.52 -14.01
CA LEU A 163 -6.29 1.26 -14.56
C LEU A 163 -6.29 0.94 -16.05
N GLU A 164 -7.39 0.42 -16.60
CA GLU A 164 -7.57 0.31 -18.06
C GLU A 164 -7.57 1.70 -18.72
N THR A 165 -8.16 2.69 -18.05
CA THR A 165 -8.24 4.07 -18.54
C THR A 165 -6.94 4.85 -18.28
N ALA A 166 -6.37 4.70 -17.08
CA ALA A 166 -5.15 5.38 -16.66
C ALA A 166 -4.19 4.38 -15.96
N PRO A 167 -3.32 3.70 -16.72
CA PRO A 167 -2.41 2.69 -16.17
C PRO A 167 -1.42 3.24 -15.12
N ASP A 168 -1.16 4.55 -15.15
CA ASP A 168 -0.26 5.26 -14.25
C ASP A 168 -0.97 5.90 -13.04
N LEU A 169 -2.28 5.64 -12.85
CA LEU A 169 -3.01 6.10 -11.66
C LEU A 169 -2.57 5.29 -10.42
N HIS A 170 -1.53 5.76 -9.75
CA HIS A 170 -0.89 5.08 -8.62
C HIS A 170 -1.87 4.77 -7.49
N ALA A 171 -2.80 5.67 -7.18
CA ALA A 171 -3.81 5.47 -6.15
C ALA A 171 -4.71 4.26 -6.43
N ALA A 172 -5.17 4.08 -7.67
CA ALA A 172 -5.98 2.93 -8.07
C ALA A 172 -5.16 1.63 -8.01
N ARG A 173 -3.91 1.66 -8.48
CA ARG A 173 -2.99 0.51 -8.42
C ARG A 173 -2.68 0.08 -6.99
N TYR A 174 -2.49 1.04 -6.09
CA TYR A 174 -2.24 0.76 -4.68
C TYR A 174 -3.47 0.14 -4.02
N ASN A 175 -4.65 0.74 -4.21
CA ASN A 175 -5.88 0.20 -3.64
C ASN A 175 -6.25 -1.18 -4.21
N LEU A 176 -5.99 -1.43 -5.49
CA LEU A 176 -6.12 -2.77 -6.08
C LEU A 176 -5.22 -3.78 -5.37
N ALA A 177 -3.95 -3.43 -5.13
CA ALA A 177 -3.05 -4.29 -4.37
C ALA A 177 -3.56 -4.56 -2.94
N LEU A 178 -4.12 -3.57 -2.27
CA LEU A 178 -4.72 -3.75 -0.94
C LEU A 178 -5.95 -4.68 -0.96
N VAL A 179 -6.81 -4.53 -1.97
CA VAL A 179 -7.96 -5.44 -2.18
C VAL A 179 -7.48 -6.87 -2.41
N LEU A 180 -6.49 -7.06 -3.28
CA LEU A 180 -5.90 -8.37 -3.56
C LEU A 180 -5.30 -9.01 -2.30
N LEU A 181 -4.61 -8.23 -1.46
CA LEU A 181 -4.11 -8.69 -0.16
C LEU A 181 -5.23 -9.10 0.81
N LYS A 182 -6.32 -8.32 0.89
CA LYS A 182 -7.50 -8.68 1.69
C LYS A 182 -8.16 -9.96 1.21
N ARG A 183 -8.12 -10.23 -0.10
CA ARG A 183 -8.64 -11.45 -0.73
C ARG A 183 -7.67 -12.64 -0.68
N GLY A 184 -6.49 -12.48 -0.08
CA GLY A 184 -5.46 -13.52 -0.01
C GLY A 184 -4.73 -13.79 -1.33
N MET A 185 -4.88 -12.90 -2.33
CA MET A 185 -4.22 -12.99 -3.64
C MET A 185 -2.88 -12.25 -3.63
N ALA A 186 -2.00 -12.60 -2.67
CA ALA A 186 -0.79 -11.84 -2.39
C ALA A 186 0.23 -11.80 -3.54
N GLU A 187 0.35 -12.87 -4.34
CA GLU A 187 1.25 -12.86 -5.51
C GLU A 187 0.78 -11.86 -6.58
N LYS A 188 -0.52 -11.77 -6.86
CA LYS A 188 -1.06 -10.75 -7.77
C LYS A 188 -0.84 -9.34 -7.21
N ALA A 189 -1.00 -9.17 -5.89
CA ALA A 189 -0.72 -7.88 -5.25
C ALA A 189 0.75 -7.46 -5.44
N LEU A 190 1.70 -8.40 -5.39
CA LEU A 190 3.12 -8.13 -5.63
C LEU A 190 3.37 -7.58 -7.03
N GLU A 191 2.71 -8.09 -8.07
CA GLU A 191 2.83 -7.57 -9.44
C GLU A 191 2.49 -6.07 -9.51
N HIS A 192 1.40 -5.65 -8.86
CA HIS A 192 1.02 -4.23 -8.79
C HIS A 192 1.97 -3.40 -7.92
N LEU A 193 2.42 -3.95 -6.78
CA LEU A 193 3.32 -3.27 -5.85
C LEU A 193 4.73 -3.10 -6.41
N ASP A 194 5.22 -4.04 -7.22
CA ASP A 194 6.51 -3.93 -7.88
C ASP A 194 6.55 -2.76 -8.88
N VAL A 195 5.44 -2.51 -9.58
CA VAL A 195 5.30 -1.32 -10.44
C VAL A 195 5.37 -0.04 -9.60
N LEU A 196 4.66 0.01 -8.47
CA LEU A 196 4.62 1.18 -7.59
C LEU A 196 5.97 1.48 -6.92
N VAL A 197 6.65 0.46 -6.39
CA VAL A 197 7.97 0.62 -5.77
C VAL A 197 9.02 1.04 -6.80
N LYS A 198 8.92 0.55 -8.04
CA LYS A 198 9.82 0.98 -9.12
C LYS A 198 9.58 2.43 -9.51
N ALA A 199 8.32 2.87 -9.56
CA ALA A 199 7.96 4.25 -9.83
C ALA A 199 8.36 5.20 -8.69
N ARG A 200 8.20 4.77 -7.43
CA ARG A 200 8.50 5.56 -6.23
C ARG A 200 9.20 4.74 -5.15
N PRO A 201 10.53 4.58 -5.26
CA PRO A 201 11.30 3.79 -4.29
C PRO A 201 11.29 4.34 -2.86
N GLN A 202 10.94 5.62 -2.69
CA GLN A 202 10.93 6.28 -1.38
C GLN A 202 9.55 6.30 -0.71
N ALA A 203 8.50 5.82 -1.38
CA ALA A 203 7.15 5.78 -0.81
C ALA A 203 7.04 4.63 0.21
N THR A 204 7.01 4.99 1.50
CA THR A 204 6.96 4.03 2.61
C THR A 204 5.68 3.20 2.62
N ASP A 205 4.54 3.75 2.19
CA ASP A 205 3.28 3.01 2.09
C ASP A 205 3.35 1.86 1.07
N PHE A 206 4.10 2.04 -0.03
CA PHE A 206 4.32 1.00 -1.04
C PHE A 206 5.26 -0.08 -0.51
N ALA A 207 6.35 0.32 0.15
CA ALA A 207 7.26 -0.61 0.82
C ALA A 207 6.52 -1.43 1.90
N PHE A 208 5.68 -0.77 2.72
CA PHE A 208 4.88 -1.44 3.74
C PHE A 208 3.90 -2.46 3.15
N ALA A 209 3.12 -2.08 2.13
CA ALA A 209 2.20 -2.99 1.46
C ALA A 209 2.94 -4.17 0.78
N ARG A 210 4.10 -3.91 0.17
CA ARG A 210 4.96 -4.95 -0.40
C ARG A 210 5.50 -5.89 0.67
N GLY A 211 5.91 -5.38 1.83
CA GLY A 211 6.31 -6.18 2.98
C GLY A 211 5.18 -7.12 3.45
N ASN A 212 3.95 -6.63 3.51
CA ASN A 212 2.78 -7.46 3.84
C ASN A 212 2.53 -8.55 2.78
N ALA A 213 2.63 -8.21 1.50
CA ALA A 213 2.44 -9.16 0.40
C ALA A 213 3.50 -10.28 0.43
N LEU A 214 4.78 -9.91 0.60
CA LEU A 214 5.89 -10.86 0.77
C LEU A 214 5.72 -11.75 2.00
N PHE A 215 5.20 -11.19 3.10
CA PHE A 215 4.93 -11.97 4.31
C PHE A 215 3.83 -13.02 4.06
N GLN A 216 2.73 -12.65 3.39
CA GLN A 216 1.66 -13.58 3.06
C GLN A 216 2.10 -14.70 2.10
N THR A 217 3.11 -14.46 1.27
CA THR A 217 3.73 -15.46 0.38
C THR A 217 4.92 -16.19 1.01
N ALA A 218 5.11 -16.07 2.33
CA ALA A 218 6.18 -16.69 3.10
C ALA A 218 7.62 -16.30 2.69
N ARG A 219 7.78 -15.18 1.96
CA ARG A 219 9.08 -14.59 1.58
C ARG A 219 9.60 -13.68 2.71
N PHE A 220 9.80 -14.27 3.89
CA PHE A 220 9.97 -13.56 5.15
C PHE A 220 11.22 -12.67 5.21
N GLU A 221 12.36 -13.10 4.68
CA GLU A 221 13.57 -12.26 4.62
C GLU A 221 13.35 -11.01 3.77
N GLU A 222 12.61 -11.14 2.66
CA GLU A 222 12.30 -10.01 1.78
C GLU A 222 11.29 -9.07 2.43
N ALA A 223 10.29 -9.62 3.11
CA ALA A 223 9.33 -8.86 3.90
C ALA A 223 10.05 -8.02 4.99
N ALA A 224 10.99 -8.64 5.72
CA ALA A 224 11.82 -7.93 6.71
C ALA A 224 12.60 -6.78 6.07
N ARG A 225 13.19 -6.96 4.89
CA ARG A 225 13.86 -5.85 4.17
C ARG A 225 12.90 -4.72 3.84
N GLN A 226 11.69 -5.02 3.35
CA GLN A 226 10.70 -3.98 3.01
C GLN A 226 10.21 -3.21 4.25
N PHE A 227 9.92 -3.90 5.36
CA PHE A 227 9.57 -3.21 6.60
C PHE A 227 10.75 -2.41 7.16
N GLY A 228 11.98 -2.89 6.98
CA GLY A 228 13.20 -2.15 7.32
C GLY A 228 13.29 -0.81 6.60
N LEU A 229 12.99 -0.75 5.29
CA LEU A 229 12.95 0.50 4.52
C LEU A 229 11.96 1.52 5.09
N VAL A 230 10.82 1.05 5.63
CA VAL A 230 9.86 1.93 6.31
C VAL A 230 10.46 2.47 7.60
N LEU A 231 11.09 1.62 8.41
CA LEU A 231 11.71 2.00 9.69
C LEU A 231 12.94 2.88 9.55
N GLU A 232 13.65 2.83 8.42
CA GLU A 232 14.73 3.77 8.11
C GLU A 232 14.21 5.20 7.94
N ARG A 233 12.95 5.36 7.52
CA ARG A 233 12.31 6.67 7.30
C ARG A 233 11.51 7.13 8.50
N ASP A 234 10.74 6.23 9.08
CA ASP A 234 10.01 6.44 10.32
C ASP A 234 10.33 5.32 11.32
N PRO A 235 11.36 5.52 12.17
CA PRO A 235 11.71 4.57 13.22
C PRO A 235 10.60 4.34 14.26
N ALA A 236 9.57 5.19 14.29
CA ALA A 236 8.44 5.10 15.20
C ALA A 236 7.21 4.44 14.56
N ASP A 237 7.25 4.02 13.29
CA ASP A 237 6.13 3.31 12.66
C ASP A 237 5.95 1.93 13.30
N LYS A 238 4.99 1.88 14.24
CA LYS A 238 4.63 0.68 15.01
C LYS A 238 4.19 -0.48 14.11
N ARG A 239 3.57 -0.19 12.96
CA ARG A 239 3.08 -1.21 12.03
C ARG A 239 4.26 -1.90 11.37
N ALA A 240 5.21 -1.11 10.86
CA ALA A 240 6.43 -1.61 10.25
C ALA A 240 7.31 -2.34 11.27
N ALA A 241 7.44 -1.82 12.49
CA ALA A 241 8.20 -2.46 13.57
C ALA A 241 7.64 -3.84 13.92
N PHE A 242 6.31 -3.96 14.02
CA PHE A 242 5.65 -5.25 14.24
C PHE A 242 5.88 -6.21 13.06
N GLY A 243 5.66 -5.75 11.82
CA GLY A 243 5.87 -6.54 10.61
C GLY A 243 7.32 -6.99 10.44
N TYR A 244 8.28 -6.16 10.83
CA TYR A 244 9.70 -6.45 10.81
C TYR A 244 10.09 -7.56 11.80
N ALA A 245 9.71 -7.40 13.07
CA ALA A 245 10.00 -8.38 14.11
C ALA A 245 9.38 -9.74 13.79
N ARG A 246 8.15 -9.73 13.27
CA ARG A 246 7.48 -10.94 12.84
C ARG A 246 8.14 -11.59 11.64
N SER A 247 8.51 -10.82 10.62
CA SER A 247 9.21 -11.35 9.45
C SER A 247 10.55 -12.00 9.82
N ARG A 248 11.32 -11.36 10.72
CA ARG A 248 12.56 -11.93 11.26
C ARG A 248 12.33 -13.27 11.99
N GLN A 249 11.26 -13.34 12.78
CA GLN A 249 10.88 -14.56 13.50
C GLN A 249 10.55 -15.70 12.54
N GLU A 250 9.68 -15.47 11.55
CA GLU A 250 9.28 -16.50 10.59
C GLU A 250 10.41 -16.89 9.64
N ALA A 251 11.37 -16.00 9.40
CA ALA A 251 12.61 -16.32 8.67
C ALA A 251 13.57 -17.22 9.47
N GLY A 252 13.30 -17.49 10.75
CA GLY A 252 14.18 -18.27 11.62
C GLY A 252 15.37 -17.49 12.20
N ASP A 253 15.45 -16.17 11.96
CA ASP A 253 16.45 -15.29 12.58
C ASP A 253 16.06 -14.99 14.04
N ARG A 254 16.28 -15.98 14.90
CA ARG A 254 15.88 -15.94 16.31
C ARG A 254 16.46 -14.74 17.05
N GLN A 255 17.76 -14.46 16.86
CA GLN A 255 18.43 -13.34 17.55
C GLN A 255 17.91 -11.99 17.05
N GLY A 256 17.80 -11.82 15.72
CA GLY A 256 17.23 -10.60 15.14
C GLY A 256 15.77 -10.38 15.52
N ALA A 257 14.98 -11.44 15.60
CA ALA A 257 13.59 -11.39 16.04
C ALA A 257 13.45 -10.95 17.51
N ILE A 258 14.27 -11.48 18.41
CA ILE A 258 14.30 -11.06 19.83
C ILE A 258 14.59 -9.56 19.92
N ALA A 259 15.67 -9.10 19.26
CA ALA A 259 16.04 -7.68 19.26
C ALA A 259 14.94 -6.79 18.67
N ALA A 260 14.29 -7.24 17.60
CA ALA A 260 13.21 -6.50 16.95
C ALA A 260 11.93 -6.44 17.81
N TRP A 261 11.55 -7.53 18.49
CA TRP A 261 10.41 -7.52 19.42
C TRP A 261 10.67 -6.64 20.65
N GLU A 262 11.88 -6.64 21.18
CA GLU A 262 12.27 -5.71 22.25
C GLU A 262 12.21 -4.25 21.78
N ALA A 263 12.67 -3.96 20.56
CA ALA A 263 12.56 -2.62 19.98
C ALA A 263 11.09 -2.20 19.81
N TYR A 264 10.23 -3.09 19.29
CA TYR A 264 8.80 -2.84 19.17
C TYR A 264 8.15 -2.56 20.53
N LEU A 265 8.46 -3.34 21.57
CA LEU A 265 7.91 -3.15 22.92
C LEU A 265 8.39 -1.86 23.61
N ARG A 266 9.54 -1.30 23.20
CA ARG A 266 9.95 0.05 23.63
C ARG A 266 9.13 1.15 22.97
N LEU A 267 8.67 0.94 21.73
CA LEU A 267 7.80 1.87 21.00
C LEU A 267 6.33 1.76 21.44
N ASP A 268 5.89 0.54 21.76
CA ASP A 268 4.50 0.23 22.08
C ASP A 268 4.41 -0.89 23.13
N GLY A 269 4.37 -0.50 24.40
CA GLY A 269 4.28 -1.42 25.53
C GLY A 269 2.84 -1.83 25.89
N ASP A 270 1.85 -1.03 25.53
CA ASP A 270 0.54 -1.09 26.21
C ASP A 270 -0.62 -1.48 25.29
N SER A 271 -0.41 -1.53 23.98
CA SER A 271 -1.45 -1.90 23.03
C SER A 271 -1.79 -3.40 23.05
N ASN A 272 -2.92 -3.76 22.43
CA ASN A 272 -3.26 -5.16 22.19
C ASN A 272 -2.19 -5.91 21.39
N TRP A 273 -1.41 -5.19 20.57
CA TRP A 273 -0.29 -5.77 19.82
C TRP A 273 0.94 -6.00 20.70
N ALA A 274 1.15 -5.17 21.73
CA ALA A 274 2.19 -5.38 22.73
C ALA A 274 2.00 -6.70 23.48
N ALA A 275 0.77 -7.11 23.77
CA ALA A 275 0.51 -8.43 24.36
C ALA A 275 0.94 -9.58 23.44
N ALA A 276 0.68 -9.46 22.12
CA ALA A 276 1.15 -10.45 21.14
C ALA A 276 2.67 -10.46 21.00
N ALA A 277 3.30 -9.28 20.98
CA ALA A 277 4.75 -9.14 20.93
C ALA A 277 5.44 -9.76 22.16
N ARG A 278 4.92 -9.56 23.37
CA ARG A 278 5.44 -10.21 24.59
C ARG A 278 5.39 -11.74 24.50
N ARG A 279 4.27 -12.31 24.04
CA ARG A 279 4.14 -13.76 23.86
C ARG A 279 5.14 -14.31 22.84
N ASN A 280 5.32 -13.61 21.72
CA ASN A 280 6.28 -13.99 20.69
C ASN A 280 7.71 -13.95 21.24
N LEU A 281 8.08 -12.86 21.93
CA LEU A 281 9.39 -12.69 22.56
C LEU A 281 9.67 -13.78 23.61
N GLU A 282 8.69 -14.09 24.45
CA GLU A 282 8.81 -15.15 25.45
C GLU A 282 9.02 -16.52 24.80
N SER A 283 8.23 -16.84 23.77
CA SER A 283 8.39 -18.08 23.00
C SER A 283 9.79 -18.19 22.38
N LEU A 284 10.33 -17.10 21.83
CA LEU A 284 11.66 -17.07 21.23
C LEU A 284 12.78 -17.22 22.28
N ARG A 285 12.57 -16.77 23.52
CA ARG A 285 13.57 -16.94 24.59
C ARG A 285 13.60 -18.37 25.14
N HIS A 286 12.47 -19.05 25.16
CA HIS A 286 12.33 -20.39 25.76
C HIS A 286 12.34 -21.54 24.75
N ALA A 287 12.47 -21.27 23.45
CA ALA A 287 12.66 -22.32 22.46
C ALA A 287 13.97 -23.10 22.75
N PRO A 288 13.95 -24.45 22.71
CA PRO A 288 15.13 -25.27 22.97
C PRO A 288 16.26 -25.04 21.98
#